data_AF-A0A8T4KNI4-F1
#
_entry.id   AF-A0A8T4KNI4-F1
#
_cell.length_a   1.000
_cell.length_b   1.000
_cell.length_c   1.000
_cell.angle_alpha   90.00
_cell.angle_beta   90.00
_cell.angle_gamma   90.00
#
_symmetry.space_group_name_H-M   'P 1'
#
loop_
_entity.id
_entity.type
_entity.pdbx_description
1 polymer ?
#
loop_
_entity_poly.entity_id
_entity_poly.type
_entity_poly.pdbx_seq_one_letter_code
_entity_poly.pdbx_strand_id
1 'polypeptide(L)'
;MEIIYDTNFIMSIIKFKLDLFAELELILDEPYENIILDSVEKELKNLAKGTKKSSNEAKLSLKFINSDNFHVMKSPKGNVDDVIHSIADKGTLVATNDMELRKRLKSKGIKTIYLRAKKHLAIG
;
A
#
# COMPACT_ATOMS: atom_id res chain seq x y z
N MET A 1 1.67 14.77 -4.93
CA MET A 1 2.40 13.86 -4.00
C MET A 1 2.16 12.42 -4.43
N GLU A 2 3.06 11.49 -4.14
CA GLU A 2 2.83 10.07 -4.47
C GLU A 2 2.50 9.27 -3.21
N ILE A 3 1.59 8.29 -3.34
CA ILE A 3 1.31 7.30 -2.31
C ILE A 3 1.71 5.93 -2.83
N ILE A 4 2.73 5.32 -2.24
CA ILE A 4 3.17 3.96 -2.58
C ILE A 4 2.49 2.98 -1.64
N TYR A 5 1.79 1.99 -2.21
CA TYR A 5 1.05 0.99 -1.45
C TYR A 5 1.81 -0.33 -1.35
N ASP A 6 1.88 -0.87 -0.14
CA ASP A 6 2.38 -2.21 0.16
C ASP A 6 1.27 -3.27 0.02
N THR A 7 1.66 -4.51 -0.33
CA THR A 7 0.79 -5.68 -0.49
C THR A 7 -0.10 -5.89 0.73
N ASN A 8 0.48 -5.88 1.92
CA ASN A 8 -0.24 -6.15 3.17
C ASN A 8 -1.26 -5.05 3.50
N PHE A 9 -0.98 -3.81 3.11
CA PHE A 9 -1.90 -2.70 3.29
C PHE A 9 -3.15 -2.89 2.41
N ILE A 10 -2.96 -3.11 1.10
CA ILE A 10 -4.08 -3.33 0.16
C ILE A 10 -4.94 -4.51 0.60
N MET A 11 -4.32 -5.63 0.98
CA MET A 11 -5.07 -6.79 1.48
C MET A 11 -5.88 -6.46 2.74
N SER A 12 -5.36 -5.60 3.62
CA SER A 12 -6.06 -5.17 4.81
C SER A 12 -7.27 -4.29 4.48
N ILE A 13 -7.15 -3.36 3.52
CA ILE A 13 -8.27 -2.55 3.02
C ILE A 13 -9.42 -3.46 2.57
N ILE A 14 -9.12 -4.45 1.72
CA ILE A 14 -10.11 -5.39 1.22
C ILE A 14 -10.71 -6.24 2.35
N LYS A 15 -9.87 -6.77 3.24
CA LYS A 15 -10.29 -7.63 4.35
C LYS A 15 -11.24 -6.93 5.31
N PHE A 16 -10.97 -5.67 5.62
CA PHE A 16 -11.79 -4.87 6.53
C PHE A 16 -12.89 -4.06 5.82
N LYS A 17 -13.00 -4.20 4.49
CA LYS A 17 -14.00 -3.52 3.65
C LYS A 17 -13.97 -2.01 3.84
N LEU A 18 -12.76 -1.46 3.91
CA LEU A 18 -12.56 -0.02 4.05
C LEU A 18 -12.66 0.64 2.67
N ASP A 19 -13.33 1.77 2.61
CA ASP A 19 -13.28 2.64 1.44
C ASP A 19 -11.96 3.42 1.48
N LEU A 20 -10.97 2.98 0.69
CA LEU A 20 -9.64 3.58 0.69
C LEU A 20 -9.68 5.06 0.32
N PHE A 21 -10.43 5.41 -0.72
CA PHE A 21 -10.38 6.77 -1.26
C PHE A 21 -11.10 7.75 -0.33
N ALA A 22 -12.27 7.36 0.19
CA ALA A 22 -12.96 8.17 1.20
C ALA A 22 -12.10 8.40 2.45
N GLU A 23 -11.35 7.39 2.90
CA GLU A 23 -10.47 7.53 4.07
C GLU A 23 -9.22 8.37 3.79
N LEU A 24 -8.70 8.34 2.56
CA LEU A 24 -7.59 9.20 2.14
C LEU A 24 -8.01 10.67 2.10
N GLU A 25 -9.22 10.96 1.60
CA GLU A 25 -9.78 12.32 1.59
C GLU A 25 -9.94 12.92 3.00
N LEU A 26 -10.12 12.08 4.03
CA LEU A 26 -10.22 12.54 5.42
C LEU A 26 -8.88 12.91 6.06
N ILE A 27 -7.77 12.40 5.50
CA ILE A 27 -6.43 12.57 6.11
C ILE A 27 -5.45 13.32 5.21
N LEU A 28 -5.78 13.56 3.94
CA LEU A 28 -4.97 14.26 2.96
C LEU A 28 -5.76 15.42 2.35
N ASP A 29 -5.20 16.63 2.47
CA ASP A 29 -5.75 17.85 1.85
C ASP A 29 -5.12 18.15 0.47
N GLU A 30 -4.01 17.48 0.13
CA GLU A 30 -3.20 17.77 -1.05
C GLU A 30 -3.42 16.71 -2.16
N PRO A 31 -3.37 17.10 -3.44
CA PRO A 31 -3.49 16.15 -4.55
C PRO A 31 -2.42 15.05 -4.52
N TYR A 32 -2.84 13.83 -4.83
CA TYR A 32 -1.97 12.67 -4.81
C TYR A 32 -2.20 11.71 -5.99
N GLU A 33 -1.16 10.93 -6.30
CA GLU A 33 -1.23 9.82 -7.24
C GLU A 33 -1.02 8.50 -6.50
N ASN A 34 -1.82 7.49 -6.85
CA ASN A 34 -1.74 6.17 -6.22
C ASN A 34 -0.79 5.28 -6.99
N ILE A 35 0.31 4.88 -6.38
CA ILE A 35 1.38 4.11 -7.01
C ILE A 35 1.41 2.69 -6.48
N ILE A 36 1.34 1.72 -7.39
CA ILE A 36 1.53 0.29 -7.12
C ILE A 36 2.83 -0.16 -7.78
N LEU A 37 3.68 -0.84 -7.02
CA LEU A 37 4.88 -1.43 -7.60
C LEU A 37 4.53 -2.73 -8.33
N ASP A 38 5.20 -3.00 -9.45
CA ASP A 38 5.04 -4.28 -10.17
C ASP A 38 5.42 -5.50 -9.32
N SER A 39 6.27 -5.33 -8.30
CA SER A 39 6.59 -6.35 -7.29
C SER A 39 5.41 -6.66 -6.37
N VAL A 40 4.64 -5.66 -5.95
CA VAL A 40 3.39 -5.80 -5.18
C VAL A 40 2.35 -6.56 -6.00
N GLU A 41 2.19 -6.22 -7.28
CA GLU A 41 1.27 -6.94 -8.18
C GLU A 41 1.69 -8.42 -8.33
N LYS A 42 2.99 -8.71 -8.47
CA LYS A 42 3.51 -10.08 -8.54
C LYS A 42 3.26 -10.86 -7.26
N GLU A 43 3.45 -10.24 -6.10
CA GLU A 43 3.19 -10.85 -4.80
C GLU A 43 1.70 -11.22 -4.65
N LEU A 44 0.81 -10.28 -4.96
CA LEU A 44 -0.64 -10.52 -4.96
C LEU A 44 -1.04 -11.64 -5.93
N LYS A 45 -0.46 -11.70 -7.14
CA LYS A 45 -0.66 -12.81 -8.11
C LYS A 45 -0.25 -14.16 -7.52
N ASN A 46 0.83 -14.21 -6.76
CA ASN A 46 1.27 -15.44 -6.11
C ASN A 46 0.35 -15.84 -4.95
N LEU A 47 -0.06 -14.89 -4.12
CA LEU A 47 -1.01 -15.12 -3.02
C LEU A 47 -2.38 -15.60 -3.53
N ALA A 48 -2.84 -15.05 -4.66
CA ALA A 48 -4.09 -15.41 -5.32
C ALA A 48 -4.15 -16.85 -5.89
N LYS A 49 -3.01 -17.55 -5.99
CA LYS A 49 -2.97 -18.96 -6.44
C LYS A 49 -3.36 -19.95 -5.33
N GLY A 50 -3.40 -19.52 -4.07
CA GLY A 50 -3.76 -20.39 -2.96
C GLY A 50 -5.25 -20.75 -2.91
N THR A 51 -5.62 -21.61 -1.96
CA THR A 51 -7.02 -22.02 -1.69
C THR A 51 -7.59 -21.44 -0.39
N LYS A 52 -6.76 -20.74 0.40
CA LYS A 52 -7.15 -20.15 1.69
C LYS A 52 -7.99 -18.89 1.49
N LYS A 53 -8.68 -18.44 2.54
CA LYS A 53 -9.42 -17.16 2.53
C LYS A 53 -8.56 -15.98 2.06
N SER A 54 -7.29 -15.93 2.45
CA SER A 54 -6.32 -14.92 2.03
C SER A 54 -6.07 -14.89 0.52
N SER A 55 -6.27 -16.02 -0.19
CA SER A 55 -6.20 -16.05 -1.66
C SER A 55 -7.36 -15.30 -2.30
N ASN A 56 -8.58 -15.44 -1.74
CA ASN A 56 -9.72 -14.65 -2.24
C ASN A 56 -9.53 -13.15 -1.96
N GLU A 57 -8.98 -12.79 -0.80
CA GLU A 57 -8.60 -11.41 -0.48
C GLU A 57 -7.55 -10.88 -1.48
N ALA A 58 -6.54 -11.69 -1.84
CA ALA A 58 -5.54 -11.32 -2.84
C ALA A 58 -6.14 -11.17 -4.26
N LYS A 59 -7.08 -12.04 -4.66
CA LYS A 59 -7.80 -11.90 -5.95
C LYS A 59 -8.60 -10.60 -6.03
N LEU A 60 -9.28 -10.24 -4.96
CA LEU A 60 -10.01 -8.97 -4.86
C LEU A 60 -9.05 -7.78 -4.84
N SER A 61 -7.92 -7.91 -4.13
CA SER A 61 -6.85 -6.91 -4.12
C SER A 61 -6.31 -6.64 -5.53
N LEU A 62 -6.03 -7.68 -6.33
CA LEU A 62 -5.61 -7.53 -7.73
C LEU A 62 -6.63 -6.77 -8.57
N LYS A 63 -7.92 -7.11 -8.44
CA LYS A 63 -8.98 -6.38 -9.15
C LYS A 63 -9.04 -4.92 -8.74
N PHE A 64 -8.82 -4.63 -7.46
CA PHE A 64 -8.83 -3.28 -6.93
C PHE A 64 -7.65 -2.45 -7.44
N ILE A 65 -6.43 -2.98 -7.39
CA ILE A 65 -5.23 -2.27 -7.84
C ILE A 65 -5.10 -2.15 -9.36
N ASN A 66 -5.84 -2.96 -10.12
CA ASN A 66 -5.91 -2.88 -11.58
C ASN A 66 -7.03 -1.95 -12.07
N SER A 67 -7.68 -1.20 -11.17
CA SER A 67 -8.60 -0.13 -11.54
C SER A 67 -7.84 1.11 -12.02
N ASP A 68 -8.53 2.02 -12.73
CA ASP A 68 -7.94 3.27 -13.25
C ASP A 68 -7.46 4.24 -12.16
N ASN A 69 -7.72 3.92 -10.89
CA ASN A 69 -7.29 4.73 -9.75
C ASN A 69 -5.81 4.55 -9.39
N PHE A 70 -5.12 3.55 -9.95
CA PHE A 70 -3.73 3.22 -9.61
C PHE A 70 -2.82 3.24 -10.84
N HIS A 71 -1.63 3.81 -10.66
CA HIS A 71 -0.55 3.75 -11.62
C HIS A 71 0.45 2.65 -11.23
N VAL A 72 0.75 1.74 -12.16
CA VAL A 72 1.73 0.67 -11.93
C VAL A 72 3.13 1.13 -12.34
N MET A 73 4.03 1.23 -11.37
CA MET A 73 5.42 1.61 -11.56
C MET A 73 6.34 0.37 -11.52
N LYS A 74 7.34 0.34 -12.41
CA LYS A 74 8.38 -0.70 -12.37
C LYS A 74 9.27 -0.50 -11.15
N SER A 75 9.50 -1.58 -10.42
CA SER A 75 10.31 -1.58 -9.22
C SER A 75 11.66 -2.28 -9.44
N PRO A 76 12.74 -1.81 -8.79
CA PRO A 76 13.99 -2.55 -8.72
C PRO A 76 13.78 -3.98 -8.21
N LYS A 77 14.67 -4.89 -8.61
CA LYS A 77 14.65 -6.26 -8.05
C LYS A 77 15.06 -6.19 -6.58
N GLY A 78 14.29 -6.84 -5.71
CA GLY A 78 14.62 -6.92 -4.28
C GLY A 78 13.40 -7.30 -3.45
N ASN A 79 13.59 -7.29 -2.14
CA ASN A 79 12.50 -7.35 -1.18
C ASN A 79 11.65 -6.07 -1.30
N VAL A 80 10.31 -6.19 -1.28
CA VAL A 80 9.37 -5.07 -1.45
C VAL A 80 9.63 -3.96 -0.44
N ASP A 81 9.86 -4.28 0.83
CA ASP A 81 10.09 -3.30 1.88
C ASP A 81 11.38 -2.50 1.65
N ASP A 82 12.46 -3.18 1.24
CA ASP A 82 13.72 -2.52 0.94
C ASP A 82 13.63 -1.67 -0.32
N VAL A 83 12.87 -2.13 -1.32
CA VAL A 83 12.61 -1.36 -2.53
C VAL A 83 11.81 -0.11 -2.21
N ILE A 84 10.69 -0.22 -1.48
CA ILE A 84 9.89 0.91 -1.00
C ILE A 84 10.78 1.87 -0.21
N HIS A 85 11.59 1.35 0.72
CA HIS A 85 12.48 2.17 1.52
C HIS A 85 13.56 2.88 0.71
N SER A 86 13.95 2.33 -0.45
CA SER A 86 14.96 2.91 -1.34
C SER A 86 14.40 3.98 -2.29
N ILE A 87 13.16 3.81 -2.76
CA ILE A 87 12.52 4.73 -3.73
C ILE A 87 11.75 5.86 -3.06
N ALA A 88 11.24 5.64 -1.84
CA ALA A 88 10.46 6.66 -1.14
C ALA A 88 11.35 7.83 -0.73
N ASP A 89 10.87 9.04 -1.02
CA ASP A 89 11.51 10.30 -0.66
C ASP A 89 10.61 11.16 0.24
N LYS A 90 11.04 12.40 0.54
CA LYS A 90 10.30 13.31 1.44
C LYS A 90 8.95 13.77 0.87
N GLY A 91 8.73 13.66 -0.43
CA GLY A 91 7.48 13.92 -1.12
C GLY A 91 6.62 12.68 -1.33
N THR A 92 7.04 11.51 -0.83
CA THR A 92 6.31 10.25 -0.90
C THR A 92 5.62 9.94 0.43
N LEU A 93 4.38 9.45 0.36
CA LEU A 93 3.72 8.74 1.45
C LEU A 93 3.78 7.24 1.19
N VAL A 94 4.06 6.45 2.22
CA VAL A 94 4.02 4.99 2.10
C VAL A 94 2.86 4.45 2.91
N ALA A 95 1.95 3.74 2.24
CA ALA A 95 0.84 3.04 2.86
C ALA A 95 1.25 1.61 3.21
N THR A 96 1.59 1.39 4.49
CA THR A 96 1.99 0.08 5.02
C THR A 96 1.51 -0.10 6.46
N ASN A 97 1.11 -1.32 6.80
CA ASN A 97 0.76 -1.70 8.17
C ASN A 97 1.95 -2.24 8.97
N ASP A 98 3.11 -2.41 8.33
CA ASP A 98 4.31 -2.95 8.98
C ASP A 98 4.96 -1.90 9.90
N MET A 99 5.09 -2.23 11.19
CA MET A 99 5.63 -1.32 12.19
C MET A 99 7.14 -1.07 12.00
N GLU A 100 7.88 -2.06 11.54
CA GLU A 100 9.32 -1.95 11.30
C GLU A 100 9.61 -1.07 10.09
N LEU A 101 8.92 -1.29 8.97
CA LEU A 101 9.04 -0.45 7.77
C LEU A 101 8.66 1.01 8.09
N ARG A 102 7.59 1.23 8.85
CA ARG A 102 7.20 2.57 9.31
C ARG A 102 8.30 3.25 10.13
N LYS A 103 8.93 2.53 11.06
CA LYS A 103 10.02 3.07 11.88
C LYS A 103 11.23 3.44 11.01
N ARG A 104 11.57 2.59 10.03
CA ARG A 104 12.65 2.84 9.07
C ARG A 104 12.36 4.09 8.21
N LEU A 105 11.16 4.21 7.65
CA LEU A 105 10.75 5.36 6.83
C LEU A 105 10.71 6.67 7.64
N LYS A 106 10.19 6.60 8.87
CA LYS A 106 10.17 7.75 9.77
C LYS A 106 11.56 8.30 10.08
N SER A 107 12.57 7.43 10.23
CA SER A 107 13.96 7.87 10.40
C SER A 107 14.54 8.63 9.20
N LYS A 108 13.95 8.48 8.01
CA LYS A 108 14.26 9.26 6.80
C LYS A 108 13.41 10.53 6.65
N GLY A 109 12.49 10.79 7.59
CA GLY A 109 11.52 11.89 7.48
C GLY A 109 10.39 11.62 6.50
N ILE A 110 10.18 10.35 6.12
CA ILE A 110 9.11 9.92 5.22
C ILE A 110 7.89 9.59 6.06
N LYS A 111 6.74 10.14 5.70
CA LYS A 111 5.47 9.92 6.40
C LYS A 111 4.84 8.61 5.92
N THR A 112 4.09 7.97 6.82
CA THR A 112 3.41 6.70 6.51
C THR A 112 1.92 6.76 6.76
N ILE A 113 1.14 6.08 5.92
CA ILE A 113 -0.29 5.84 6.08
C ILE A 113 -0.47 4.40 6.57
N TYR A 114 -1.28 4.21 7.60
CA TYR A 114 -1.54 2.89 8.16
C TYR A 114 -2.96 2.76 8.68
N LEU A 115 -3.44 1.52 8.77
CA LEU A 115 -4.75 1.22 9.29
C LEU A 115 -4.75 1.29 10.83
N ARG A 116 -5.59 2.16 11.39
CA ARG A 116 -5.78 2.30 12.83
C ARG A 116 -7.11 1.69 13.26
N ALA A 117 -7.06 0.90 14.33
CA ALA A 117 -8.20 0.19 14.90
C ALA A 117 -9.00 -0.67 13.90
N LYS A 118 -8.40 -1.05 12.76
CA LYS A 118 -9.05 -1.77 11.66
C LYS A 118 -10.26 -1.06 11.06
N LYS A 119 -10.36 0.26 11.24
CA LYS A 119 -11.57 1.04 10.91
C LYS A 119 -11.30 2.34 10.17
N HIS A 120 -10.13 2.94 10.34
CA HIS A 120 -9.81 4.22 9.70
C HIS A 120 -8.31 4.30 9.38
N LEU A 121 -7.95 5.19 8.48
CA LEU A 121 -6.55 5.49 8.17
C LEU A 121 -5.98 6.58 9.10
N ALA A 122 -4.68 6.54 9.30
CA ALA A 122 -3.94 7.55 10.05
C ALA A 122 -2.55 7.78 9.45
N ILE A 123 -2.01 8.98 9.66
CA ILE A 123 -0.66 9.37 9.24
C ILE A 123 0.28 9.35 10.45
N GLY A 124 1.54 8.91 10.27
CA GLY A 124 2.53 8.93 11.36
C GLY A 124 3.99 8.77 10.95
#